data_AF-A0A537VC35-F1
#
_entry.id   AF-A0A537VC35-F1
#
_cell.length_a   1.000
_cell.length_b   1.000
_cell.length_c   1.000
_cell.angle_alpha   90.00
_cell.angle_beta   90.00
_cell.angle_gamma   90.00
#
_symmetry.space_group_name_H-M   'P 1'
#
loop_
_entity.id
_entity.type
_entity.pdbx_description
1 polymer ?
#
loop_
_entity_poly.entity_id
_entity_poly.type
_entity_poly.pdbx_seq_one_letter_code
_entity_poly.pdbx_strand_id
1 'polypeptide(L)'
;FGHRNSFGFTFDPRTGRFWETENGPECNDEINLILKGGNYGWGPNEFCGGTAPQDTNNSGPKPRRLPKTYFAGTIGITGAAFCISCGLGAGINGDLVFGDVNTSSIRAINMNATRTGFSTASRVLIATSTGGVHSVEVGPKHHIFFSGPNGIYRLAPA
;
A
#
# COMPACT_ATOMS: atom_id res chain seq x y z
N PHE A 1 15.49 -0.74 7.47
CA PHE A 1 16.25 0.37 6.85
C PHE A 1 16.17 0.24 5.34
N GLY A 2 16.63 1.23 4.59
CA GLY A 2 16.50 1.22 3.14
C GLY A 2 15.06 1.47 2.71
N HIS A 3 14.42 2.45 3.35
CA HIS A 3 13.10 2.99 3.02
C HIS A 3 13.29 4.41 2.49
N ARG A 4 12.50 4.81 1.50
CA ARG A 4 12.45 6.16 0.95
C ARG A 4 11.50 7.06 1.72
N ASN A 5 10.20 6.82 1.56
CA ASN A 5 9.15 7.70 2.03
C ASN A 5 7.87 6.89 2.32
N SER A 6 7.88 6.23 3.47
CA SER A 6 6.78 5.40 3.96
C SER A 6 5.59 6.26 4.41
N PHE A 7 4.41 6.02 3.85
CA PHE A 7 3.19 6.79 4.16
C PHE A 7 2.18 6.00 4.97
N GLY A 8 1.95 4.73 4.63
CA GLY A 8 0.93 3.90 5.25
C GLY A 8 1.53 2.75 6.03
N PHE A 9 0.95 2.45 7.18
CA PHE A 9 1.35 1.35 8.06
C PHE A 9 0.10 0.63 8.54
N THR A 10 0.09 -0.70 8.44
CA THR A 10 -1.03 -1.48 8.97
C THR A 10 -0.61 -2.88 9.37
N PHE A 11 -1.29 -3.43 10.38
CA PHE A 11 -1.11 -4.81 10.78
C PHE A 11 -2.21 -5.66 10.18
N ASP A 12 -1.82 -6.76 9.56
CA ASP A 12 -2.76 -7.78 9.13
C ASP A 12 -3.43 -8.41 10.35
N PRO A 13 -4.73 -8.17 10.60
CA PRO A 13 -5.40 -8.64 11.81
C PRO A 13 -5.52 -10.17 11.88
N ARG A 14 -5.31 -10.89 10.77
CA ARG A 14 -5.33 -12.36 10.77
C ARG A 14 -4.00 -12.98 11.14
N THR A 15 -2.88 -12.27 10.94
CA THR A 15 -1.53 -12.85 11.09
C THR A 15 -0.58 -12.03 11.97
N GLY A 16 -0.97 -10.81 12.34
CA GLY A 16 -0.13 -9.85 13.06
C GLY A 16 1.05 -9.33 12.23
N ARG A 17 1.10 -9.60 10.93
CA ARG A 17 2.19 -9.14 10.07
C ARG A 17 2.08 -7.66 9.78
N PHE A 18 3.22 -6.98 9.80
CA PHE A 18 3.30 -5.56 9.54
C PHE A 18 3.47 -5.29 8.04
N TRP A 19 2.59 -4.46 7.49
CA TRP A 19 2.57 -4.03 6.09
C TRP A 19 2.77 -2.53 6.00
N GLU A 20 3.42 -2.10 4.93
CA GLU A 20 3.84 -0.72 4.70
C GLU A 20 3.62 -0.34 3.25
N THR A 21 3.25 0.92 3.00
CA THR A 21 3.19 1.52 1.67
C THR A 21 4.23 2.63 1.56
N GLU A 22 4.96 2.65 0.46
CA GLU A 22 6.11 3.53 0.25
C GLU A 22 6.01 4.27 -1.08
N ASN A 23 6.32 5.56 -1.10
CA ASN A 23 6.48 6.27 -2.37
C ASN A 23 7.90 6.07 -2.90
N GLY A 24 8.01 5.65 -4.15
CA GLY A 24 9.25 5.68 -4.92
C GLY A 24 9.58 7.09 -5.41
N PRO A 25 10.71 7.28 -6.12
CA PRO A 25 11.12 8.57 -6.64
C PRO A 25 10.18 9.04 -7.78
N GLU A 26 10.56 8.89 -9.04
CA GLU A 26 9.68 9.09 -10.20
C GLU A 26 9.08 7.77 -10.73
N CYS A 27 9.44 6.65 -10.12
CA CYS A 27 8.96 5.30 -10.42
C CYS A 27 8.84 4.47 -9.14
N ASN A 28 8.24 3.28 -9.22
CA ASN A 28 8.25 2.24 -8.18
C ASN A 28 7.70 2.67 -6.81
N ASP A 29 6.44 3.10 -6.75
CA ASP A 29 5.72 3.07 -5.47
C ASP A 29 5.51 1.61 -5.02
N GLU A 30 5.46 1.36 -3.72
CA GLU A 30 5.60 0.01 -3.18
C GLU A 30 4.57 -0.35 -2.13
N ILE A 31 4.34 -1.66 -2.01
CA ILE A 31 3.75 -2.28 -0.82
C ILE A 31 4.70 -3.35 -0.30
N ASN A 32 5.13 -3.17 0.94
CA ASN A 32 6.14 -3.99 1.60
C ASN A 32 5.55 -4.82 2.74
N LEU A 33 6.12 -6.03 2.92
CA LEU A 33 5.95 -6.82 4.14
C LEU A 33 7.14 -6.54 5.05
N ILE A 34 6.89 -5.90 6.18
CA ILE A 34 7.92 -5.44 7.10
C ILE A 34 8.35 -6.54 8.08
N LEU A 35 9.65 -6.84 8.08
CA LEU A 35 10.29 -7.77 9.01
C LEU A 35 11.39 -7.08 9.80
N LYS A 36 11.50 -7.44 11.09
CA LYS A 36 12.52 -6.90 12.01
C LYS A 36 13.92 -7.02 11.40
N GLY A 37 14.65 -5.91 11.40
CA GLY A 37 16.02 -5.83 10.88
C GLY A 37 16.15 -5.90 9.35
N GLY A 38 15.05 -5.82 8.61
CA GLY A 38 15.07 -5.86 7.14
C GLY A 38 15.76 -4.66 6.49
N ASN A 39 16.45 -4.92 5.38
CA ASN A 39 16.89 -3.92 4.41
C ASN A 39 15.92 -3.92 3.22
N TYR A 40 15.22 -2.82 2.95
CA TYR A 40 14.27 -2.72 1.84
C TYR A 40 14.92 -2.21 0.55
N GLY A 41 16.14 -1.66 0.63
CA GLY A 41 17.00 -1.47 -0.54
C GLY A 41 17.04 -0.05 -1.09
N TRP A 42 16.22 0.87 -0.59
CA TRP A 42 16.35 2.29 -0.95
C TRP A 42 17.69 2.88 -0.48
N GLY A 43 18.28 3.78 -1.27
CA GLY A 43 19.50 4.50 -0.93
C GLY A 43 20.19 5.15 -2.16
N PRO A 44 21.45 5.60 -2.04
CA PRO A 44 22.09 6.48 -3.02
C PRO A 44 22.37 5.86 -4.40
N ASN A 45 22.21 4.54 -4.56
CA ASN A 45 22.36 3.87 -5.85
C ASN A 45 21.03 3.76 -6.62
N GLU A 46 19.93 4.24 -6.05
CA GLU A 46 18.62 4.23 -6.71
C GLU A 46 18.67 4.96 -8.06
N PHE A 47 17.94 4.42 -9.03
CA PHE A 47 17.66 5.11 -10.28
C PHE A 47 16.40 4.54 -10.92
N CYS A 48 15.66 5.35 -11.66
CA CYS A 48 14.57 4.90 -12.53
C CYS A 48 15.06 4.62 -13.94
N GLY A 49 14.51 3.57 -14.57
CA GLY A 49 14.83 3.18 -15.95
C GLY A 49 15.64 1.89 -16.06
N GLY A 50 15.87 1.20 -14.94
CA GLY A 50 16.45 -0.13 -14.91
C GLY A 50 15.38 -1.22 -14.89
N THR A 51 15.75 -2.39 -14.38
CA THR A 51 14.79 -3.46 -14.12
C THR A 51 14.08 -3.19 -12.80
N ALA A 52 12.81 -2.81 -12.88
CA ALA A 52 11.98 -2.58 -11.71
C ALA A 52 11.55 -3.89 -11.01
N PRO A 53 11.45 -3.90 -9.66
CA PRO A 53 11.72 -2.79 -8.74
C PRO A 53 13.19 -2.76 -8.25
N GLN A 54 14.11 -3.53 -8.84
CA GLN A 54 15.49 -3.64 -8.36
C GLN A 54 16.29 -2.36 -8.58
N ASP A 55 15.94 -1.55 -9.58
CA ASP A 55 16.58 -0.29 -9.91
C ASP A 55 16.46 0.76 -8.79
N THR A 56 15.36 0.76 -8.03
CA THR A 56 15.20 1.59 -6.82
C THR A 56 15.53 0.87 -5.50
N ASN A 57 15.66 -0.47 -5.52
CA ASN A 57 15.93 -1.31 -4.33
C ASN A 57 17.32 -1.98 -4.35
N ASN A 58 18.37 -1.22 -4.69
CA ASN A 58 19.72 -1.72 -4.95
C ASN A 58 20.80 -1.29 -3.94
N SER A 59 20.43 -0.61 -2.86
CA SER A 59 21.35 -0.04 -1.87
C SER A 59 21.47 -0.87 -0.58
N GLY A 60 22.55 -0.66 0.17
CA GLY A 60 22.82 -1.34 1.44
C GLY A 60 23.17 -2.84 1.32
N PRO A 61 23.43 -3.53 2.45
CA PRO A 61 23.86 -4.93 2.46
C PRO A 61 22.75 -5.90 2.03
N LYS A 62 23.16 -7.06 1.51
CA LYS A 62 22.26 -8.18 1.18
C LYS A 62 22.00 -9.05 2.42
N PRO A 63 20.87 -9.78 2.48
CA PRO A 63 19.78 -9.79 1.50
C PRO A 63 18.89 -8.54 1.59
N ARG A 64 18.53 -7.99 0.44
CA ARG A 64 17.53 -6.93 0.31
C ARG A 64 16.15 -7.56 0.18
N ARG A 65 15.16 -6.95 0.80
CA ARG A 65 13.76 -7.37 0.77
C ARG A 65 13.04 -6.51 -0.24
N LEU A 66 12.89 -7.06 -1.44
CA LEU A 66 12.09 -6.44 -2.50
C LEU A 66 10.62 -6.35 -2.09
N PRO A 67 9.89 -5.36 -2.64
CA PRO A 67 8.48 -5.17 -2.34
C PRO A 67 7.63 -6.36 -2.77
N LYS A 68 6.47 -6.50 -2.13
CA LYS A 68 5.50 -7.56 -2.48
C LYS A 68 4.71 -7.23 -3.73
N THR A 69 4.57 -5.95 -4.03
CA THR A 69 4.17 -5.42 -5.34
C THR A 69 4.69 -3.99 -5.46
N TYR A 70 4.81 -3.52 -6.69
CA TYR A 70 5.19 -2.15 -6.99
C TYR A 70 4.30 -1.56 -8.10
N PHE A 71 4.34 -0.24 -8.25
CA PHE A 71 3.70 0.52 -9.32
C PHE A 71 4.78 1.22 -10.13
N ALA A 72 4.91 0.86 -11.41
CA ALA A 72 5.97 1.41 -12.26
C ALA A 72 5.89 2.94 -12.39
N GLY A 73 4.68 3.49 -12.51
CA GLY A 73 4.42 4.92 -12.37
C GLY A 73 4.02 5.27 -10.94
N THR A 74 4.43 6.44 -10.47
CA THR A 74 4.08 6.91 -9.12
C THR A 74 2.59 7.27 -9.05
N ILE A 75 1.87 6.55 -8.20
CA ILE A 75 0.49 6.86 -7.85
C ILE A 75 0.45 7.78 -6.62
N GLY A 76 1.58 7.93 -5.91
CA GLY A 76 1.66 8.53 -4.60
C GLY A 76 0.80 7.75 -3.63
N ILE A 77 1.15 6.48 -3.43
CA ILE A 77 0.44 5.56 -2.52
C ILE A 77 0.43 6.12 -1.09
N THR A 78 -0.71 6.04 -0.40
CA THR A 78 -0.88 6.63 0.93
C THR A 78 -1.31 5.59 1.97
N GLY A 79 -2.14 5.96 2.95
CA GLY A 79 -2.60 5.09 4.02
C GLY A 79 -3.27 3.81 3.51
N ALA A 80 -3.18 2.76 4.32
CA ALA A 80 -3.68 1.43 3.99
C ALA A 80 -4.29 0.74 5.21
N ALA A 81 -5.33 -0.05 4.98
CA ALA A 81 -6.06 -0.77 6.01
C ALA A 81 -6.64 -2.08 5.48
N PHE A 82 -6.71 -3.11 6.33
CA PHE A 82 -7.33 -4.37 5.96
C PHE A 82 -8.85 -4.32 6.12
N CYS A 83 -9.61 -4.73 5.09
CA CYS A 83 -11.04 -4.94 5.22
C CYS A 83 -11.32 -6.28 5.91
N ILE A 84 -11.73 -6.27 7.19
CA ILE A 84 -12.25 -7.47 7.87
C ILE A 84 -13.67 -7.19 8.37
N SER A 85 -14.66 -7.84 7.76
CA SER A 85 -16.08 -7.59 8.03
C SER A 85 -16.41 -6.10 7.92
N CYS A 86 -15.78 -5.39 6.96
CA CYS A 86 -15.81 -3.93 6.89
C CYS A 86 -17.12 -3.35 6.32
N GLY A 87 -18.01 -4.24 5.86
CA GLY A 87 -19.31 -3.87 5.28
C GLY A 87 -19.27 -3.52 3.79
N LEU A 88 -18.15 -3.75 3.09
CA LEU A 88 -18.00 -3.50 1.64
C LEU A 88 -18.32 -4.72 0.74
N GLY A 89 -18.83 -5.80 1.34
CA GLY A 89 -19.16 -7.04 0.64
C GLY A 89 -18.06 -8.12 0.72
N ALA A 90 -18.46 -9.36 0.46
CA ALA A 90 -17.60 -10.54 0.63
C ALA A 90 -16.37 -10.53 -0.29
N GLY A 91 -16.47 -9.95 -1.48
CA GLY A 91 -15.37 -9.90 -2.47
C GLY A 91 -14.20 -9.00 -2.10
N ILE A 92 -14.32 -8.15 -1.06
CA ILE A 92 -13.23 -7.30 -0.54
C ILE A 92 -12.77 -7.80 0.85
N ASN A 93 -13.48 -8.75 1.45
CA ASN A 93 -13.18 -9.20 2.81
C ASN A 93 -11.86 -9.98 2.87
N GLY A 94 -10.87 -9.41 3.56
CA GLY A 94 -9.50 -9.93 3.67
C GLY A 94 -8.48 -9.16 2.83
N ASP A 95 -8.93 -8.26 1.94
CA ASP A 95 -8.06 -7.45 1.10
C ASP A 95 -7.35 -6.36 1.90
N LEU A 96 -6.17 -5.98 1.41
CA LEU A 96 -5.54 -4.71 1.77
C LEU A 96 -6.18 -3.61 0.90
N VAL A 97 -6.76 -2.60 1.55
CA VAL A 97 -7.35 -1.42 0.92
C VAL A 97 -6.42 -0.24 1.16
N PHE A 98 -6.14 0.55 0.14
CA PHE A 98 -5.18 1.67 0.24
C PHE A 98 -5.57 2.83 -0.66
N GLY A 99 -5.11 4.02 -0.30
CA GLY A 99 -5.33 5.24 -1.06
C GLY A 99 -4.16 5.58 -1.97
N ASP A 100 -4.41 6.49 -2.90
CA ASP A 100 -3.37 7.19 -3.65
C ASP A 100 -3.77 8.65 -3.93
N VAL A 101 -2.76 9.52 -4.01
CA VAL A 101 -2.97 10.96 -4.19
C VAL A 101 -3.06 11.35 -5.66
N ASN A 102 -2.20 10.81 -6.54
CA ASN A 102 -2.08 11.27 -7.92
C ASN A 102 -3.30 10.89 -8.77
N THR A 103 -3.94 9.74 -8.49
CA THR A 103 -5.16 9.30 -9.21
C THR A 103 -6.42 9.47 -8.38
N SER A 104 -6.31 10.09 -7.19
CA SER A 104 -7.42 10.30 -6.25
C SER A 104 -8.24 9.03 -6.00
N SER A 105 -7.59 7.86 -5.95
CA SER A 105 -8.29 6.58 -5.95
C SER A 105 -8.15 5.83 -4.61
N ILE A 106 -9.17 5.04 -4.29
CA ILE A 106 -9.07 3.95 -3.30
C ILE A 106 -8.99 2.64 -4.07
N ARG A 107 -8.01 1.82 -3.71
CA ARG A 107 -7.70 0.55 -4.35
C ARG A 107 -7.80 -0.59 -3.34
N ALA A 108 -7.99 -1.80 -3.85
CA ALA A 108 -7.90 -3.02 -3.06
C ALA A 108 -7.05 -4.08 -3.78
N ILE A 109 -6.33 -4.89 -3.01
CA ILE A 109 -5.52 -5.99 -3.53
C ILE A 109 -5.73 -7.26 -2.70
N ASN A 110 -5.91 -8.39 -3.40
CA ASN A 110 -6.17 -9.67 -2.76
C ASN A 110 -4.89 -10.25 -2.18
N MET A 111 -4.93 -10.62 -0.90
CA MET A 111 -3.84 -11.33 -0.24
C MET A 111 -3.75 -12.76 -0.74
N ASN A 112 -2.54 -13.28 -0.92
CA ASN A 112 -2.35 -14.71 -1.12
C ASN A 112 -2.73 -15.51 0.14
N ALA A 113 -2.86 -16.83 0.02
CA ALA A 113 -3.32 -17.70 1.10
C ALA A 113 -2.46 -17.58 2.39
N THR A 114 -1.14 -17.42 2.25
CA THR A 114 -0.22 -17.27 3.38
C THR A 114 -0.18 -15.85 3.95
N ARG A 115 -0.80 -14.88 3.28
CA ARG A 115 -0.78 -13.45 3.59
C ARG A 115 0.66 -12.93 3.74
N THR A 116 1.49 -13.26 2.75
CA THR A 116 2.89 -12.80 2.62
C THR A 116 3.16 -12.14 1.26
N GLY A 117 2.12 -11.95 0.46
CA GLY A 117 2.11 -11.33 -0.85
C GLY A 117 0.67 -11.29 -1.37
N PHE A 118 0.53 -11.12 -2.68
CA PHE A 118 -0.77 -10.92 -3.33
C PHE A 118 -1.04 -12.00 -4.36
N SER A 119 -2.32 -12.33 -4.59
CA SER A 119 -2.76 -13.29 -5.61
C SER A 119 -3.12 -12.62 -6.94
N THR A 120 -3.31 -11.31 -6.94
CA THR A 120 -3.72 -10.52 -8.10
C THR A 120 -3.04 -9.16 -8.09
N ALA A 121 -3.11 -8.44 -9.21
CA ALA A 121 -2.89 -6.99 -9.21
C ALA A 121 -3.97 -6.27 -8.38
N SER A 122 -3.66 -5.05 -7.93
CA SER A 122 -4.66 -4.19 -7.29
C SER A 122 -5.73 -3.73 -8.27
N ARG A 123 -6.93 -3.47 -7.78
CA ARG A 123 -8.04 -2.87 -8.55
C ARG A 123 -8.50 -1.57 -7.91
N VAL A 124 -8.93 -0.61 -8.72
CA VAL A 124 -9.58 0.62 -8.23
C VAL A 124 -11.00 0.26 -7.75
N LEU A 125 -11.31 0.56 -6.50
CA LEU A 125 -12.66 0.44 -5.95
C LEU A 125 -13.49 1.68 -6.28
N ILE A 126 -12.88 2.86 -6.14
CA ILE A 126 -13.50 4.14 -6.44
C ILE A 126 -12.42 5.17 -6.80
N ALA A 127 -12.65 5.92 -7.88
CA ALA A 127 -11.97 7.18 -8.12
C ALA A 127 -12.77 8.29 -7.43
N THR A 128 -12.17 8.93 -6.45
CA THR A 128 -12.82 9.94 -5.61
C THR A 128 -12.76 11.32 -6.26
N SER A 129 -13.66 12.22 -5.87
CA SER A 129 -13.62 13.63 -6.24
C SER A 129 -12.97 14.53 -5.17
N THR A 130 -12.22 13.95 -4.23
CA THR A 130 -11.69 14.69 -3.07
C THR A 130 -10.42 15.48 -3.37
N GLY A 131 -9.74 15.22 -4.49
CA GLY A 131 -8.45 15.83 -4.82
C GLY A 131 -7.26 15.12 -4.16
N GLY A 132 -7.35 13.80 -4.05
CA GLY A 132 -6.33 12.93 -3.44
C GLY A 132 -6.85 12.20 -2.21
N VAL A 133 -6.35 10.97 -2.01
CA VAL A 133 -6.57 10.20 -0.78
C VAL A 133 -5.29 10.26 0.05
N HIS A 134 -5.37 10.83 1.25
CA HIS A 134 -4.21 11.04 2.14
C HIS A 134 -4.01 9.91 3.15
N SER A 135 -5.09 9.27 3.60
CA SER A 135 -5.03 8.14 4.51
C SER A 135 -6.27 7.25 4.36
N VAL A 136 -6.14 5.98 4.75
CA VAL A 136 -7.21 4.98 4.79
C VAL A 136 -7.08 4.22 6.11
N GLU A 137 -8.15 4.17 6.90
CA GLU A 137 -8.14 3.63 8.27
C GLU A 137 -9.40 2.81 8.58
N VAL A 138 -9.28 1.88 9.53
CA VAL A 138 -10.42 1.09 10.04
C VAL A 138 -10.96 1.72 11.32
N GLY A 139 -12.25 2.06 11.33
CA GLY A 139 -12.94 2.58 12.51
C GLY A 139 -13.50 1.49 13.45
N PRO A 140 -14.07 1.85 14.62
CA PRO A 140 -14.50 0.91 15.67
C PRO A 140 -15.55 -0.14 15.28
N LYS A 141 -16.30 0.09 14.18
CA LYS A 141 -17.27 -0.87 13.61
C LYS A 141 -16.76 -1.55 12.35
N HIS A 142 -15.45 -1.61 12.19
CA HIS A 142 -14.72 -2.14 11.04
C HIS A 142 -14.96 -1.39 9.72
N HIS A 143 -15.74 -0.30 9.72
CA HIS A 143 -15.90 0.53 8.54
C HIS A 143 -14.57 1.17 8.15
N ILE A 144 -14.33 1.22 6.84
CA ILE A 144 -13.17 1.89 6.28
C ILE A 144 -13.51 3.37 6.11
N PHE A 145 -12.63 4.21 6.61
CA PHE A 145 -12.64 5.66 6.42
C PHE A 145 -11.43 6.05 5.59
N PHE A 146 -11.54 7.17 4.89
CA PHE A 146 -10.41 7.79 4.21
C PHE A 146 -10.47 9.30 4.36
N SER A 147 -9.31 9.94 4.34
CA SER A 147 -9.22 11.41 4.37
C SER A 147 -8.78 11.94 3.01
N GLY A 148 -9.35 13.07 2.61
CA GLY A 148 -8.84 13.90 1.53
C GLY A 148 -8.55 15.32 2.03
N PRO A 149 -8.18 16.25 1.14
CA PRO A 149 -7.91 17.65 1.45
C PRO A 149 -9.00 18.35 2.30
N ASN A 150 -10.27 17.98 2.10
CA ASN A 150 -11.41 18.73 2.64
C ASN A 150 -12.24 17.94 3.66
N GLY A 151 -11.82 16.75 4.08
CA GLY A 151 -12.59 16.00 5.07
C GLY A 151 -12.22 14.52 5.21
N ILE A 152 -13.00 13.86 6.07
CA ILE A 152 -12.94 12.41 6.32
C ILE A 152 -14.26 11.82 5.84
N TYR A 153 -14.15 10.76 5.06
CA TYR A 153 -15.25 10.10 4.37
C TYR A 153 -15.29 8.64 4.78
N ARG A 154 -16.49 8.05 4.81
CA ARG A 154 -16.68 6.63 5.01
C ARG A 154 -16.87 5.94 3.66
N LEU A 155 -16.12 4.87 3.41
CA LEU A 155 -16.36 4.01 2.26
C LEU A 155 -17.59 3.13 2.54
N ALA A 156 -18.52 3.09 1.59
CA ALA A 156 -19.76 2.32 1.70
C ALA A 156 -20.04 1.59 0.37
N PRO A 157 -20.80 0.48 0.39
CA PRO A 157 -21.35 -0.11 -0.82
C PRO A 157 -22.19 0.89 -1.61
N ALA A 158 -22.26 0.69 -2.92
CA ALA A 158 -23.25 1.37 -3.78
C ALA A 158 -24.68 0.95 -3.41
#